data_AF-A0A4V3RX56-F1
#
_entry.id   AF-A0A4V3RX56-F1
#
_cell.length_a   1.000
_cell.length_b   1.000
_cell.length_c   1.000
_cell.angle_alpha   90.00
_cell.angle_beta   90.00
_cell.angle_gamma   90.00
#
_symmetry.space_group_name_H-M   'P 1'
#
loop_
_entity.id
_entity.type
_entity.pdbx_description
1 polymer ?
#
loop_
_entity_poly.entity_id
_entity_poly.type
_entity_poly.pdbx_seq_one_letter_code
_entity_poly.pdbx_strand_id
1 'polypeptide(L)' 'MEGKNFMTVEEVAQELNVSKSYAYKVVRELNTEMRGLGYLTV' A
#
# COMPACT_ATOMS: atom_id res chain seq x y z
N MET A 1 -9.01 16.83 11.63
CA MET A 1 -8.36 15.52 11.40
C MET A 1 -7.50 15.65 10.16
N GLU A 2 -6.30 16.21 10.29
CA GLU A 2 -5.39 16.40 9.16
C GLU A 2 -4.51 15.16 8.97
N GLY A 3 -4.70 14.48 7.84
CA GLY A 3 -3.58 14.13 6.96
C GLY A 3 -2.81 12.84 7.20
N LYS A 4 -3.47 11.68 7.34
CA LYS A 4 -2.80 10.41 7.02
C LYS A 4 -3.00 10.09 5.54
N ASN A 5 -2.18 10.69 4.68
CA ASN A 5 -2.22 10.46 3.23
C ASN A 5 -1.62 9.11 2.81
N PHE A 6 -0.89 8.46 3.73
CA PHE A 6 -0.24 7.18 3.51
C PHE A 6 -0.62 6.18 4.60
N MET A 7 -0.89 4.96 4.18
CA MET A 7 -1.13 3.81 5.04
C MET A 7 0.18 3.03 5.18
N THR A 8 0.56 2.68 6.40
CA THR A 8 1.70 1.80 6.64
C THR A 8 1.36 0.37 6.24
N VAL A 9 2.38 -0.45 5.93
CA VAL A 9 2.16 -1.86 5.57
C VAL A 9 1.50 -2.64 6.72
N GLU A 10 1.82 -2.30 7.96
CA GLU A 10 1.12 -2.80 9.15
C GLU A 10 -0.38 -2.54 9.12
N GLU A 11 -0.79 -1.31 8.82
CA GLU A 11 -2.19 -0.95 8.73
C GLU A 11 -2.87 -1.71 7.58
N VAL A 12 -2.21 -1.82 6.42
CA VAL A 12 -2.73 -2.60 5.28
C VAL A 12 -2.91 -4.08 5.67
N ALA A 13 -1.96 -4.67 6.40
CA ALA A 13 -2.04 -6.05 6.85
C ALA A 13 -3.22 -6.28 7.81
N GLN A 14 -3.47 -5.33 8.73
CA GLN A 14 -4.59 -5.38 9.64
C GLN A 14 -5.93 -5.23 8.91
N GLU A 15 -6.05 -4.24 8.03
CA GLU A 15 -7.29 -3.95 7.32
C GLU A 15 -7.69 -5.07 6.36
N LEU A 16 -6.71 -5.66 5.65
CA LEU A 16 -6.94 -6.78 4.74
C LEU A 16 -6.97 -8.14 5.45
N ASN A 17 -6.68 -8.19 6.75
CA ASN A 17 -6.54 -9.40 7.55
C ASN A 17 -5.58 -10.44 6.90
N VAL A 18 -4.38 -9.98 6.54
CA VAL A 18 -3.34 -10.79 5.90
C VAL A 18 -2.02 -10.69 6.66
N SER A 19 -1.07 -11.58 6.32
CA SER A 19 0.28 -11.46 6.87
C SER A 19 0.97 -10.19 6.38
N LYS A 20 1.90 -9.66 7.19
CA LYS A 20 2.71 -8.49 6.81
C LYS A 20 3.49 -8.71 5.50
N SER A 21 3.98 -9.93 5.27
CA SER A 21 4.69 -10.27 4.01
C SER A 21 3.76 -10.23 2.80
N TYR A 22 2.50 -10.63 2.96
CA TYR A 22 1.51 -10.56 1.90
C TYR A 22 1.05 -9.12 1.63
N ALA A 23 0.84 -8.32 2.69
CA ALA A 23 0.56 -6.89 2.54
C ALA A 23 1.68 -6.14 1.76
N TYR A 24 2.95 -6.46 2.01
CA TYR A 24 4.06 -5.92 1.22
C TYR A 24 3.95 -6.26 -0.28
N LYS A 25 3.54 -7.49 -0.61
CA LYS A 25 3.34 -7.90 -2.00
C LYS A 25 2.22 -7.10 -2.66
N VAL A 26 1.08 -6.98 -1.98
CA VAL A 26 -0.09 -6.22 -2.45
C VAL A 26 0.28 -4.76 -2.71
N VAL A 27 0.95 -4.09 -1.77
CA VAL A 27 1.36 -2.68 -1.92
C VAL A 27 2.34 -2.50 -3.08
N ARG A 28 3.27 -3.45 -3.28
CA ARG A 28 4.23 -3.39 -4.39
C ARG A 28 3.54 -3.50 -5.75
N GLU A 29 2.59 -4.43 -5.88
CA GLU A 29 1.81 -4.61 -7.11
C GLU A 29 0.99 -3.36 -7.42
N LEU A 30 0.27 -2.83 -6.43
CA LEU A 30 -0.46 -1.56 -6.55
C LEU A 30 0.44 -0.40 -6.97
N ASN A 31 1.60 -0.22 -6.33
CA ASN A 31 2.53 0.85 -6.68
C ASN A 31 3.10 0.72 -8.09
N THR A 32 3.15 -0.50 -8.63
CA THR A 32 3.59 -0.78 -10.01
C THR A 32 2.50 -0.39 -11.00
N GLU A 33 1.25 -0.75 -10.73
CA GLU A 33 0.10 -0.35 -11.54
C GLU A 33 -0.07 1.18 -11.57
N MET A 34 0.00 1.82 -10.39
CA MET A 34 -0.08 3.27 -10.26
C MET A 34 1.05 3.99 -11.00
N ARG A 35 2.28 3.44 -11.02
CA ARG A 35 3.37 3.96 -11.86
C ARG A 35 3.02 3.89 -13.34
N GLY A 36 2.39 2.80 -13.78
CA GLY A 36 1.89 2.66 -15.16
C GLY A 36 0.84 3.71 -15.53
N LEU A 37 0.06 4.18 -14.56
CA LEU A 37 -0.93 5.24 -14.72
C LEU A 37 -0.33 6.66 -14.63
N GLY A 38 0.98 6.79 -14.42
CA GLY A 38 1.68 8.08 -14.34
C GLY A 38 1.74 8.69 -12.93
N TYR A 39 1.36 7.95 -11.89
CA TYR A 39 1.51 8.40 -10.51
C TYR A 39 2.93 8.13 -9.99
N LEU A 40 3.42 9.04 -9.15
CA LEU A 40 4.63 8.83 -8.36
C LEU A 40 4.32 7.90 -7.19
N THR A 41 5.02 6.78 -7.09
CA THR A 41 4.86 5.81 -6.00
C THR A 41 6.18 5.48 -5.33
N VAL A 42 6.11 5.12 -4.04
CA VAL A 42 7.25 4.82 -3.16
C VAL A 42 7.46 3.33 -2.90
#